data_AF-A0A1S4AM75-F1
#
_entry.id   AF-A0A1S4AM75-F1
#
_cell.length_a   1.000
_cell.length_b   1.000
_cell.length_c   1.000
_cell.angle_alpha   90.00
_cell.angle_beta   90.00
_cell.angle_gamma   90.00
#
_symmetry.space_group_name_H-M   'P 1'
#
loop_
_entity.id
_entity.type
_entity.pdbx_description
1 polymer ?
#
loop_
_entity_poly.entity_id
_entity_poly.type
_entity_poly.pdbx_seq_one_letter_code
_entity_poly.pdbx_strand_id
1 'polypeptide(L)'
;VILVKLNKCFCNSYTESDPVKIAVDGVETFKKENCDLIIVDTSGRHKQEAALFEEMRQVSEATKPDLVIFVMDSSIGQAAFDQAQAFRQSVAVGAVIITKMDGHAKGGGALSAVAATKSPVIFIGTGEHMDEFETFDVKPFVSRLLGMGDLSGLVNKIQDVVPMDQQPELLQKLSEGHFTFRIMYEQFQNMLKMGPLGQVCCSYTLI
;
A
#
# COMPACT_ATOMS: atom_id res chain seq x y z
N VAL A 1 -1.62 8.38 -13.27
CA VAL A 1 -1.15 8.98 -12.01
C VAL A 1 -0.15 8.11 -11.30
N ILE A 2 1.14 8.28 -11.61
CA ILE A 2 2.24 8.20 -10.63
C ILE A 2 3.31 9.21 -11.02
N LEU A 3 3.66 10.06 -10.05
CA LEU A 3 4.86 10.88 -10.01
C LEU A 3 6.03 10.03 -9.50
N VAL A 4 7.17 10.06 -10.20
CA VAL A 4 8.48 9.87 -9.57
C VAL A 4 9.41 10.93 -10.11
N LYS A 5 9.85 11.81 -9.21
CA LYS A 5 10.91 12.79 -9.47
C LYS A 5 12.24 12.11 -9.28
N LEU A 6 12.83 11.62 -10.37
CA LEU A 6 14.24 11.25 -10.43
C LEU A 6 14.83 11.89 -11.69
N ASN A 7 15.55 13.00 -11.50
CA ASN A 7 16.44 13.68 -12.45
C ASN A 7 16.14 13.41 -13.95
N LYS A 8 15.21 14.15 -14.55
CA LYS A 8 15.26 14.65 -15.95
C LYS A 8 13.90 15.15 -16.42
N CYS A 9 13.98 16.11 -17.33
CA CYS A 9 12.99 16.75 -18.20
C CYS A 9 11.49 16.45 -17.94
N PHE A 10 10.73 17.50 -17.62
CA PHE A 10 9.27 17.47 -17.52
C PHE A 10 8.68 18.10 -18.79
N CYS A 11 7.83 17.37 -19.51
CA CYS A 11 7.11 17.91 -20.65
C CYS A 11 5.69 18.23 -20.20
N ASN A 12 5.35 19.51 -20.17
CA ASN A 12 3.98 19.96 -19.95
C ASN A 12 3.64 21.05 -20.96
N SER A 13 2.56 20.87 -21.69
CA SER A 13 2.07 21.85 -22.65
C SER A 13 0.90 22.60 -22.01
N TYR A 14 1.10 23.87 -21.68
CA TYR A 14 0.03 24.74 -21.19
C TYR A 14 -0.89 25.24 -22.32
N THR A 15 -0.52 24.97 -23.58
CA THR A 15 -1.19 25.51 -24.77
C THR A 15 -1.86 24.43 -25.63
N GLU A 16 -1.35 23.20 -25.62
CA GLU A 16 -1.98 22.08 -26.32
C GLU A 16 -3.01 21.42 -25.40
N SER A 17 -4.23 21.24 -25.91
CA SER A 17 -5.36 20.71 -25.16
C SER A 17 -5.64 19.24 -25.46
N ASP A 18 -5.03 18.71 -26.53
CA ASP A 18 -5.15 17.32 -26.94
C ASP A 18 -4.16 16.43 -26.16
N PRO A 19 -4.65 15.56 -25.24
CA PRO A 19 -3.80 14.71 -24.41
C PRO A 19 -3.04 13.67 -25.23
N VAL A 20 -3.57 13.23 -26.38
CA VAL A 20 -2.92 12.24 -27.22
C VAL A 20 -1.65 12.82 -27.84
N LYS A 21 -1.73 14.05 -28.37
CA LYS A 21 -0.57 14.74 -28.94
C LYS A 21 0.51 15.01 -27.89
N ILE A 22 0.13 15.51 -26.72
CA ILE A 22 1.06 15.77 -25.62
C ILE A 22 1.82 14.50 -25.23
N ALA A 23 1.12 13.37 -25.14
CA ALA A 23 1.74 12.09 -24.80
C ALA A 23 2.69 11.60 -25.90
N VAL A 24 2.30 11.70 -27.17
CA VAL A 24 3.16 11.30 -28.32
C VAL A 24 4.42 12.17 -28.38
N ASP A 25 4.26 13.49 -28.36
CA ASP A 25 5.38 14.44 -28.45
C ASP A 25 6.35 14.28 -27.28
N GLY A 26 5.82 14.08 -26.07
CA GLY A 26 6.61 13.80 -24.87
C GLY A 26 7.40 12.51 -25.00
N VAL A 27 6.75 11.41 -25.41
CA VAL A 27 7.41 10.11 -25.60
C VAL A 27 8.50 10.20 -26.69
N GLU A 28 8.24 10.87 -27.81
CA GLU A 28 9.24 11.05 -28.86
C GLU A 28 10.44 11.88 -28.39
N THR A 29 10.19 12.94 -27.64
CA THR A 29 11.25 13.82 -27.12
C THR A 29 12.15 13.05 -26.16
N PHE A 30 11.58 12.35 -25.18
CA PHE A 30 12.36 11.58 -24.20
C PHE A 30 13.07 10.37 -24.81
N LYS A 31 12.51 9.77 -25.87
CA LYS A 31 13.22 8.76 -26.67
C LYS A 31 14.45 9.35 -27.37
N LYS A 32 14.36 10.57 -27.93
CA LYS A 32 15.51 11.27 -28.55
C LYS A 32 16.57 11.64 -27.52
N GLU A 33 16.16 11.95 -26.28
CA GLU A 33 17.06 12.25 -25.16
C GLU A 33 17.67 11.01 -24.48
N ASN A 34 17.36 9.80 -24.97
CA ASN A 34 17.78 8.52 -24.40
C ASN A 34 17.41 8.39 -22.90
N CYS A 35 16.18 8.75 -22.54
CA CYS A 35 15.65 8.46 -21.21
C CYS A 35 15.33 6.96 -21.07
N ASP A 36 15.77 6.35 -19.96
CA ASP A 36 15.53 4.93 -19.68
C ASP A 36 14.10 4.65 -19.22
N LEU A 37 13.44 5.64 -18.62
CA LEU A 37 12.09 5.54 -18.06
C LEU A 37 11.26 6.75 -18.46
N ILE A 38 10.09 6.50 -19.04
CA ILE A 38 9.10 7.51 -19.40
C ILE A 38 7.81 7.17 -18.68
N ILE A 39 7.33 8.10 -17.86
CA ILE A 39 6.05 7.95 -17.14
C ILE A 39 5.06 8.95 -17.74
N VAL A 40 3.95 8.44 -18.25
CA VAL A 40 2.86 9.26 -18.77
C VAL A 40 1.78 9.35 -17.70
N ASP A 41 1.52 10.57 -17.22
CA ASP A 41 0.42 10.83 -16.30
C ASP A 41 -0.84 11.28 -17.06
N THR A 42 -1.94 10.55 -16.85
CA THR A 42 -3.23 10.83 -17.47
C THR A 42 -4.15 11.53 -16.47
N SER A 43 -5.06 12.36 -16.99
CA SER A 43 -6.05 13.05 -16.18
C SER A 43 -6.95 12.09 -15.39
N GLY A 44 -7.41 12.53 -14.21
CA GLY A 44 -8.27 11.74 -13.32
C GLY A 44 -9.76 11.76 -13.71
N ARG A 45 -10.59 11.13 -12.88
CA ARG A 45 -12.04 10.83 -13.05
C ARG A 45 -13.00 12.03 -13.18
N HIS A 46 -12.49 13.21 -13.54
CA HIS A 46 -13.27 14.46 -13.53
C HIS A 46 -14.10 14.66 -14.82
N LYS A 47 -13.92 13.81 -15.84
CA LYS A 47 -14.72 13.74 -17.07
C LYS A 47 -15.73 12.58 -16.98
N GLN A 48 -16.81 12.62 -17.76
CA GLN A 48 -17.73 11.49 -17.93
C GLN A 48 -16.93 10.21 -18.22
N GLU A 49 -17.18 9.12 -17.48
CA GLU A 49 -16.34 7.91 -17.48
C GLU A 49 -16.07 7.38 -18.90
N ALA A 50 -17.06 7.38 -19.78
CA ALA A 50 -16.92 6.92 -21.16
C ALA A 50 -15.92 7.74 -21.99
N ALA A 51 -15.91 9.07 -21.85
CA ALA A 51 -14.99 9.94 -22.58
C ALA A 51 -13.54 9.76 -22.08
N LEU A 52 -13.38 9.50 -20.79
CA LEU A 52 -12.07 9.26 -20.19
C LEU A 52 -11.47 7.92 -20.64
N PHE A 53 -12.29 6.86 -20.73
CA PHE A 53 -11.82 5.57 -21.23
C PHE A 53 -11.41 5.61 -22.70
N GLU A 54 -12.14 6.37 -23.52
CA GLU A 54 -11.78 6.57 -24.92
C GLU A 54 -10.46 7.35 -25.06
N GLU A 55 -10.29 8.43 -24.29
CA GLU A 55 -9.03 9.18 -24.23
C GLU A 55 -7.85 8.28 -23.83
N MET A 56 -8.02 7.47 -22.78
CA MET A 56 -6.99 6.53 -22.32
C MET A 56 -6.63 5.49 -23.39
N ARG A 57 -7.64 4.98 -24.10
CA ARG A 57 -7.43 4.04 -25.19
C ARG A 57 -6.63 4.67 -26.31
N GLN A 58 -6.98 5.88 -26.74
CA GLN A 58 -6.26 6.60 -27.79
C GLN A 58 -4.81 6.89 -27.40
N VAL A 59 -4.57 7.33 -26.15
CA VAL A 59 -3.20 7.52 -25.62
C VAL A 59 -2.43 6.21 -25.62
N SER A 60 -3.04 5.10 -25.18
CA SER A 60 -2.38 3.79 -25.13
C SER A 60 -2.05 3.26 -26.53
N GLU A 61 -2.96 3.39 -27.49
CA GLU A 61 -2.74 2.98 -28.89
C GLU A 61 -1.65 3.81 -29.57
N ALA A 62 -1.59 5.12 -29.30
CA ALA A 62 -0.61 6.02 -29.89
C ALA A 62 0.80 5.86 -29.28
N THR A 63 0.90 5.72 -27.95
CA THR A 63 2.18 5.67 -27.25
C THR A 63 2.76 4.26 -27.10
N LYS A 64 1.92 3.21 -27.21
CA LYS A 64 2.27 1.79 -27.06
C LYS A 64 3.13 1.53 -25.80
N PRO A 65 2.60 1.78 -24.60
CA PRO A 65 3.35 1.62 -23.36
C PRO A 65 3.69 0.14 -23.08
N ASP A 66 4.89 -0.11 -22.54
CA ASP A 66 5.32 -1.45 -22.13
C ASP A 66 4.55 -1.96 -20.90
N LEU A 67 4.18 -1.04 -20.00
CA LEU A 67 3.44 -1.33 -18.78
C LEU A 67 2.39 -0.26 -18.51
N VAL A 68 1.13 -0.69 -18.39
CA VAL A 68 0.02 0.16 -17.91
C VAL A 68 -0.26 -0.18 -16.46
N ILE A 69 -0.22 0.83 -15.60
CA ILE A 69 -0.41 0.68 -14.17
C ILE A 69 -1.75 1.29 -13.74
N PHE A 70 -2.60 0.46 -13.12
CA PHE A 70 -3.84 0.92 -12.51
C PHE A 70 -3.58 1.35 -11.07
N VAL A 71 -3.90 2.60 -10.76
CA VAL A 71 -3.68 3.18 -9.44
C VAL A 71 -5.01 3.34 -8.74
N MET A 72 -5.12 2.76 -7.56
CA MET A 72 -6.35 2.75 -6.78
C MET A 72 -6.11 3.14 -5.33
N ASP A 73 -7.13 3.74 -4.73
CA ASP A 73 -7.16 4.09 -3.33
C ASP A 73 -7.62 2.87 -2.50
N SER A 74 -6.94 2.59 -1.39
CA SER A 74 -7.27 1.49 -0.46
C SER A 74 -8.69 1.58 0.11
N SER A 75 -9.27 2.79 0.18
CA SER A 75 -10.58 3.08 0.76
C SER A 75 -11.78 2.79 -0.15
N ILE A 76 -11.55 2.55 -1.45
CA ILE A 76 -12.63 2.31 -2.44
C ILE A 76 -13.54 1.12 -2.06
N GLY A 77 -13.00 0.13 -1.35
CA GLY A 77 -13.78 -1.02 -0.87
C GLY A 77 -14.35 -1.86 -2.01
N GLN A 78 -15.67 -2.09 -2.00
CA GLN A 78 -16.33 -3.01 -2.94
C GLN A 78 -16.36 -2.50 -4.38
N ALA A 79 -16.45 -1.18 -4.59
CA ALA A 79 -16.45 -0.57 -5.92
C ALA A 79 -15.14 -0.76 -6.70
N ALA A 80 -14.09 -1.26 -6.05
CA ALA A 80 -12.79 -1.50 -6.66
C ALA A 80 -12.88 -2.55 -7.77
N PHE A 81 -13.76 -3.55 -7.61
CA PHE A 81 -13.89 -4.61 -8.60
C PHE A 81 -14.40 -4.07 -9.94
N ASP A 82 -15.56 -3.40 -9.92
CA ASP A 82 -16.22 -2.91 -11.14
C ASP A 82 -15.34 -1.88 -11.86
N GLN A 83 -14.69 -1.02 -11.09
CA GLN A 83 -13.78 -0.04 -11.66
C GLN A 83 -12.54 -0.68 -12.29
N ALA A 84 -11.89 -1.59 -11.58
CA ALA A 84 -10.71 -2.28 -12.10
C ALA A 84 -11.06 -3.12 -13.32
N GLN A 85 -12.27 -3.70 -13.36
CA GLN A 85 -12.81 -4.42 -14.51
C GLN A 85 -13.03 -3.49 -15.70
N ALA A 86 -13.67 -2.33 -15.51
CA ALA A 86 -13.87 -1.34 -16.58
C ALA A 86 -12.53 -0.83 -17.16
N PHE A 87 -11.55 -0.55 -16.30
CA PHE A 87 -10.20 -0.19 -16.74
C PHE A 87 -9.53 -1.29 -17.56
N ARG A 88 -9.63 -2.55 -17.09
CA ARG A 88 -9.05 -3.71 -17.77
C ARG A 88 -9.67 -4.00 -19.14
N GLN A 89 -10.95 -3.69 -19.32
CA GLN A 89 -11.66 -3.84 -20.58
C GLN A 89 -11.25 -2.77 -21.59
N SER A 90 -10.97 -1.55 -21.13
CA SER A 90 -10.56 -0.43 -21.99
C SER A 90 -9.08 -0.49 -22.38
N VAL A 91 -8.20 -0.85 -21.44
CA VAL A 91 -6.74 -0.88 -21.65
C VAL A 91 -6.13 -2.14 -21.00
N ALA A 92 -5.06 -2.67 -21.60
CA ALA A 92 -4.33 -3.81 -21.07
C ALA A 92 -3.51 -3.44 -19.81
N VAL A 93 -4.16 -3.47 -18.65
CA VAL A 93 -3.52 -3.23 -17.34
C VAL A 93 -2.54 -4.34 -17.02
N GLY A 94 -1.27 -4.01 -16.82
CA GLY A 94 -0.19 -4.97 -16.50
C GLY A 94 0.18 -5.01 -15.01
N ALA A 95 -0.09 -3.95 -14.25
CA ALA A 95 0.18 -3.92 -12.81
C ALA A 95 -0.81 -3.02 -12.05
N VAL A 96 -0.87 -3.19 -10.74
CA VAL A 96 -1.71 -2.41 -9.82
C VAL A 96 -0.86 -1.74 -8.75
N ILE A 97 -1.21 -0.52 -8.38
CA ILE A 97 -0.62 0.21 -7.26
C ILE A 97 -1.74 0.67 -6.34
N ILE A 98 -1.53 0.48 -5.03
CA ILE A 98 -2.52 0.80 -4.00
C ILE A 98 -2.00 1.98 -3.21
N THR A 99 -2.75 3.07 -3.15
CA THR A 99 -2.38 4.25 -2.36
C THR A 99 -3.19 4.34 -1.07
N LYS A 100 -2.74 5.19 -0.16
CA LYS A 100 -3.38 5.46 1.14
C LYS A 100 -3.51 4.23 2.03
N MET A 101 -2.47 3.39 2.06
CA MET A 101 -2.41 2.20 2.91
C MET A 101 -2.11 2.53 4.38
N ASP A 102 -1.78 3.77 4.73
CA ASP A 102 -1.69 4.27 6.11
C ASP A 102 -3.03 4.33 6.85
N GLY A 103 -4.13 4.48 6.10
CA GLY A 103 -5.46 4.61 6.69
C GLY A 103 -5.98 3.34 7.40
N HIS A 104 -7.17 3.48 7.99
CA HIS A 104 -7.93 2.38 8.61
C HIS A 104 -8.50 1.36 7.60
N ALA A 105 -8.32 1.60 6.31
CA ALA A 105 -8.77 0.69 5.28
C ALA A 105 -7.96 -0.61 5.34
N LYS A 106 -8.64 -1.75 5.51
CA LYS A 106 -8.03 -3.10 5.61
C LYS A 106 -7.44 -3.61 4.28
N GLY A 107 -7.34 -2.76 3.26
CA GLY A 107 -6.82 -3.13 1.93
C GLY A 107 -7.71 -4.06 1.12
N GLY A 108 -8.94 -4.37 1.54
CA GLY A 108 -9.81 -5.34 0.86
C GLY A 108 -10.08 -5.03 -0.62
N GLY A 109 -10.12 -3.74 -0.99
CA GLY A 109 -10.27 -3.33 -2.39
C GLY A 109 -9.12 -3.78 -3.30
N ALA A 110 -7.92 -3.96 -2.76
CA ALA A 110 -6.77 -4.45 -3.52
C ALA A 110 -6.99 -5.88 -4.03
N LEU A 111 -7.55 -6.76 -3.19
CA LEU A 111 -7.89 -8.12 -3.59
C LEU A 111 -8.92 -8.10 -4.72
N SER A 112 -9.92 -7.21 -4.62
CA SER A 112 -10.93 -7.02 -5.66
C SER A 112 -10.33 -6.55 -6.98
N ALA A 113 -9.38 -5.60 -6.94
CA ALA A 113 -8.72 -5.10 -8.15
C ALA A 113 -7.82 -6.16 -8.80
N VAL A 114 -7.07 -6.94 -8.02
CA VAL A 114 -6.27 -8.07 -8.54
C VAL A 114 -7.20 -9.14 -9.13
N ALA A 115 -8.31 -9.44 -8.47
CA ALA A 115 -9.28 -10.41 -8.96
C ALA A 115 -9.90 -9.99 -10.30
N ALA A 116 -10.17 -8.70 -10.49
CA ALA A 116 -10.75 -8.14 -11.71
C ALA A 116 -9.72 -7.99 -12.86
N THR A 117 -8.54 -7.46 -12.58
CA THR A 117 -7.50 -7.16 -13.60
C THR A 117 -6.67 -8.38 -13.99
N LYS A 118 -6.54 -9.34 -13.06
CA LYS A 118 -5.56 -10.44 -13.11
C LYS A 118 -4.11 -9.96 -13.14
N SER A 119 -3.86 -8.75 -12.67
CA SER A 119 -2.54 -8.10 -12.69
C SER A 119 -1.97 -8.03 -11.26
N PRO A 120 -0.64 -8.21 -11.09
CA PRO A 120 -0.01 -8.18 -9.77
C PRO A 120 0.01 -6.76 -9.20
N VAL A 121 -0.02 -6.66 -7.87
CA VAL A 121 0.29 -5.42 -7.16
C VAL A 121 1.81 -5.28 -7.06
N ILE A 122 2.36 -4.14 -7.45
CA ILE A 122 3.81 -3.90 -7.48
C ILE A 122 4.28 -2.94 -6.38
N PHE A 123 3.46 -1.94 -6.02
CA PHE A 123 3.79 -0.94 -5.01
C PHE A 123 2.58 -0.58 -4.15
N ILE A 124 2.88 -0.09 -2.94
CA ILE A 124 1.94 0.48 -2.00
C ILE A 124 2.40 1.88 -1.57
N GLY A 125 1.47 2.83 -1.53
CA GLY A 125 1.70 4.14 -0.93
C GLY A 125 1.20 4.13 0.51
N THR A 126 2.10 4.36 1.46
CA THR A 126 1.86 4.38 2.91
C THR A 126 1.77 5.81 3.47
N GLY A 127 1.62 6.81 2.60
CA GLY A 127 1.37 8.20 3.01
C GLY A 127 1.40 9.17 1.83
N GLU A 128 1.70 10.43 2.10
CA GLU A 128 1.70 11.54 1.13
C GLU A 128 3.10 11.97 0.69
N HIS A 129 4.12 11.61 1.47
CA HIS A 129 5.51 11.96 1.18
C HIS A 129 6.13 11.02 0.16
N MET A 130 7.19 11.49 -0.51
CA MET A 130 7.85 10.75 -1.61
C MET A 130 8.56 9.48 -1.15
N ASP A 131 8.95 9.43 0.12
CA ASP A 131 9.58 8.30 0.79
C ASP A 131 8.56 7.27 1.31
N GLU A 132 7.27 7.59 1.30
CA GLU A 132 6.17 6.71 1.75
C GLU A 132 5.60 5.88 0.57
N PHE A 133 6.50 5.35 -0.24
CA PHE A 133 6.20 4.51 -1.40
C PHE A 133 7.06 3.25 -1.40
N GLU A 134 6.43 2.12 -1.11
CA GLU A 134 7.11 0.86 -0.80
C GLU A 134 6.75 -0.24 -1.81
N THR A 135 7.68 -1.18 -2.03
CA THR A 135 7.41 -2.38 -2.82
C THR A 135 6.38 -3.25 -2.13
N PHE A 136 5.44 -3.82 -2.90
CA PHE A 136 4.42 -4.69 -2.34
C PHE A 136 4.97 -6.06 -1.93
N ASP A 137 4.74 -6.45 -0.67
CA ASP A 137 4.92 -7.83 -0.19
C ASP A 137 3.57 -8.40 0.28
N VAL A 138 3.27 -9.61 -0.19
CA VAL A 138 2.03 -10.33 0.11
C VAL A 138 1.93 -10.68 1.59
N LYS A 139 3.03 -11.07 2.26
CA LYS A 139 2.97 -11.58 3.65
C LYS A 139 2.52 -10.49 4.64
N PRO A 140 3.14 -9.29 4.69
CA PRO A 140 2.69 -8.22 5.57
C PRO A 140 1.26 -7.77 5.23
N PHE A 141 0.93 -7.70 3.95
CA PHE A 141 -0.39 -7.28 3.49
C PHE A 141 -1.51 -8.24 3.98
N VAL A 142 -1.32 -9.55 3.80
CA VAL A 142 -2.30 -10.55 4.26
C VAL A 142 -2.39 -10.56 5.80
N SER A 143 -1.26 -10.44 6.50
CA SER A 143 -1.25 -10.34 7.97
C SER A 143 -2.08 -9.15 8.46
N ARG A 144 -1.93 -7.99 7.82
CA ARG A 144 -2.73 -6.80 8.12
C ARG A 144 -4.21 -6.99 7.79
N LEU A 145 -4.52 -7.61 6.66
CA LEU A 145 -5.89 -7.87 6.22
C LEU A 145 -6.64 -8.83 7.17
N LEU A 146 -5.93 -9.83 7.71
CA LEU A 146 -6.45 -10.77 8.70
C LEU A 146 -6.51 -10.19 10.13
N GLY A 147 -5.99 -8.96 10.34
CA GLY A 147 -5.88 -8.37 11.68
C GLY A 147 -4.80 -9.01 12.55
N MET A 148 -3.93 -9.85 11.97
CA MET A 148 -2.81 -10.50 12.65
C MET A 148 -1.55 -9.61 12.71
N GLY A 149 -1.55 -8.48 12.00
CA GLY A 149 -0.46 -7.49 12.03
C GLY A 149 -0.16 -6.97 13.44
N ASP A 150 -1.19 -6.73 14.26
CA ASP A 150 -1.03 -6.32 15.67
C ASP A 150 -0.62 -7.48 16.58
N LEU A 151 -1.14 -8.69 16.33
CA LEU A 151 -0.85 -9.86 17.17
C LEU A 151 0.57 -10.37 16.96
N SER A 152 1.12 -10.29 15.75
CA SER A 152 2.51 -10.72 15.49
C SER A 152 3.51 -9.83 16.23
N GLY A 153 3.27 -8.51 16.24
CA GLY A 153 4.08 -7.56 17.00
C GLY A 153 3.91 -7.73 18.52
N LEU A 154 2.69 -8.04 18.97
CA LEU A 154 2.41 -8.35 20.38
C LEU A 154 3.10 -9.65 20.81
N VAL A 155 3.03 -10.71 20.01
CA VAL A 155 3.64 -12.02 20.29
C VAL A 155 5.16 -11.92 20.34
N ASN A 156 5.79 -11.19 19.41
CA ASN A 156 7.23 -10.96 19.44
C ASN A 156 7.66 -10.16 20.68
N LYS A 157 6.94 -9.08 21.02
CA LYS A 157 7.20 -8.32 22.24
C LYS A 157 6.95 -9.12 23.52
N ILE A 158 5.97 -10.03 23.53
CA ILE A 158 5.72 -10.93 24.66
C ILE A 158 6.87 -11.94 24.79
N GLN A 159 7.39 -12.47 23.68
CA GLN A 159 8.56 -13.37 23.72
C GLN A 159 9.82 -12.69 24.25
N ASP A 160 10.01 -11.40 23.96
CA ASP A 160 11.18 -10.63 24.41
C ASP A 160 11.12 -10.26 25.90
N VAL A 161 9.92 -10.07 26.45
CA VAL A 161 9.71 -9.56 27.82
C VAL A 161 9.36 -10.68 28.82
N VAL A 162 8.85 -11.82 28.35
CA VAL A 162 8.46 -12.94 29.20
C VAL A 162 9.53 -14.03 29.19
N PRO A 163 10.13 -14.36 30.36
CA PRO A 163 11.08 -15.46 30.52
C PRO A 163 10.52 -16.79 29.94
N MET A 164 11.36 -17.55 29.22
CA MET A 164 10.98 -18.77 28.48
C MET A 164 10.21 -19.80 29.32
N ASP A 165 10.45 -19.81 30.62
CA ASP A 165 9.84 -20.66 31.64
C ASP A 165 8.36 -20.36 31.91
N GLN A 166 7.86 -19.15 31.61
CA GLN A 166 6.45 -18.76 31.84
C GLN A 166 5.62 -18.65 30.54
N GLN A 167 6.26 -18.79 29.38
CA GLN A 167 5.63 -18.65 28.07
C GLN A 167 4.50 -19.65 27.79
N PRO A 168 4.62 -20.97 28.07
CA PRO A 168 3.60 -21.94 27.69
C PRO A 168 2.28 -21.73 28.44
N GLU A 169 2.38 -21.40 29.73
CA GLU A 169 1.22 -21.28 30.62
C GLU A 169 0.41 -20.00 30.35
N LEU A 170 1.09 -18.90 30.02
CA LEU A 170 0.47 -17.63 29.63
C LEU A 170 -0.19 -17.73 28.25
N LEU A 171 0.49 -18.34 27.27
CA LEU A 171 -0.05 -18.56 25.92
C LEU A 171 -1.31 -19.45 25.94
N GLN A 172 -1.32 -20.49 26.78
CA GLN A 172 -2.47 -21.37 26.94
C GLN A 172 -3.67 -20.63 27.55
N LYS A 173 -3.47 -19.86 28.64
CA LYS A 173 -4.53 -19.07 29.29
C LYS A 173 -5.09 -17.95 28.39
N LEU A 174 -4.25 -17.38 27.51
CA LEU A 174 -4.65 -16.42 26.47
C LEU A 174 -5.47 -17.07 25.35
N SER A 175 -5.04 -18.24 24.87
CA SER A 175 -5.71 -18.99 23.81
C SER A 175 -7.09 -19.52 24.23
N GLU A 176 -7.27 -19.79 25.53
CA GLU A 176 -8.55 -20.24 26.09
C GLU A 176 -9.53 -19.07 26.33
N GLY A 177 -9.14 -17.81 26.05
CA GLY A 177 -10.02 -16.64 26.16
C GLY A 177 -10.38 -16.26 27.61
N HIS A 178 -9.75 -16.89 28.61
CA HIS A 178 -10.02 -16.66 30.02
C HIS A 178 -9.15 -15.53 30.58
N PHE A 179 -9.33 -14.31 30.07
CA PHE A 179 -8.76 -13.10 30.70
C PHE A 179 -9.57 -12.76 31.96
N THR A 180 -9.26 -13.44 33.07
CA THR A 180 -9.94 -13.21 34.35
C THR A 180 -9.19 -12.19 35.20
N PHE A 181 -9.92 -11.42 36.02
CA PHE A 181 -9.34 -10.45 36.96
C PHE A 181 -8.26 -11.04 37.87
N ARG A 182 -8.34 -12.34 38.15
CA ARG A 182 -7.37 -13.08 38.94
C ARG A 182 -6.00 -13.15 38.27
N ILE A 183 -5.95 -13.36 36.95
CA ILE A 183 -4.70 -13.38 36.18
C ILE A 183 -4.08 -11.97 36.16
N MET A 184 -4.90 -10.94 36.01
CA MET A 184 -4.44 -9.55 36.07
C MET A 184 -3.84 -9.20 37.44
N TYR A 185 -4.45 -9.69 38.52
CA TYR A 185 -3.96 -9.52 39.88
C TYR A 185 -2.62 -10.25 40.12
N GLU A 186 -2.49 -11.48 39.64
CA GLU A 186 -1.25 -12.26 39.73
C GLU A 186 -0.10 -11.60 38.97
N GLN A 187 -0.36 -11.04 37.78
CA GLN A 187 0.63 -10.27 37.02
C GLN A 187 1.02 -8.97 37.74
N PHE A 188 0.06 -8.23 38.31
CA PHE A 188 0.36 -7.05 39.13
C PHE A 188 1.20 -7.39 40.37
N GLN A 189 0.89 -8.49 41.06
CA GLN A 189 1.65 -8.99 42.20
C GLN A 189 3.08 -9.38 41.80
N ASN A 190 3.26 -10.02 40.66
CA ASN A 190 4.59 -10.39 40.15
C ASN A 190 5.41 -9.15 39.75
N MET A 191 4.77 -8.14 39.17
CA MET A 191 5.38 -6.85 38.87
C MET A 191 5.80 -6.09 40.14
N LEU A 192 5.03 -6.19 41.22
CA LEU A 192 5.35 -5.58 42.52
C LEU A 192 6.42 -6.36 43.30
N LYS A 193 6.56 -7.66 43.04
CA LYS A 193 7.61 -8.53 43.62
C LYS A 193 8.96 -8.38 42.93
N MET A 194 8.97 -8.05 41.64
CA MET A 194 10.13 -7.41 41.04
C MET A 194 10.25 -6.02 41.66
N GLY A 195 11.35 -5.72 42.34
CA GLY A 195 11.58 -4.44 43.00
C GLY A 195 11.40 -3.22 42.06
N PRO A 196 11.50 -1.98 42.58
CA PRO A 196 11.08 -0.78 41.88
C PRO A 196 11.65 -0.72 40.45
N LEU A 197 10.75 -0.77 39.47
CA LEU A 197 10.97 -0.68 38.02
C LEU A 197 11.70 0.60 37.56
N GLY A 198 12.21 1.42 38.48
CA GLY A 198 12.99 2.62 38.19
C GLY A 198 14.31 2.34 37.44
N GLN A 199 14.85 1.12 37.48
CA GLN A 199 16.07 0.78 36.75
C GLN A 199 15.85 0.19 35.35
N VAL A 200 14.69 -0.40 35.05
CA VAL A 200 14.42 -1.00 33.73
C VAL A 200 13.77 0.02 32.78
N CYS A 201 12.94 0.93 33.28
CA CYS A 201 12.37 2.01 32.46
C CYS A 201 13.37 3.14 32.12
N CYS A 202 14.57 3.17 32.72
CA CYS A 202 15.55 4.25 32.50
C CYS A 202 16.65 3.91 31.47
N SER A 203 16.67 2.70 30.91
CA SER A 203 17.62 2.35 29.83
C SER A 203 17.20 2.81 28.44
N TYR A 204 16.04 3.48 28.29
CA TYR A 204 15.54 4.03 27.02
C TYR A 204 15.35 5.55 27.06
N THR A 205 16.33 6.28 27.59
CA THR A 205 16.43 7.74 27.38
C THR A 205 17.81 8.19 26.86
N LEU A 206 18.78 7.29 26.69
CA LEU A 206 20.03 7.61 25.99
C LEU A 206 20.54 6.38 25.23
N ILE A 207 20.14 6.28 23.95
CA ILE A 207 20.94 6.03 22.73
C ILE A 207 20.05 6.44 21.56
#